data_AF-A0AAU6HP49-F1
#
_entry.id   AF-A0AAU6HP49-F1
#
_cell.length_a   1.000
_cell.length_b   1.000
_cell.length_c   1.000
_cell.angle_alpha   90.00
_cell.angle_beta   90.00
_cell.angle_gamma   90.00
#
_symmetry.space_group_name_H-M   'P 1'
#
loop_
_entity.id
_entity.type
_entity.pdbx_description
1 polymer ?
#
loop_
_entity_poly.entity_id
_entity_poly.type
_entity_poly.pdbx_seq_one_letter_code
_entity_poly.pdbx_strand_id
1 'polypeptide(L)'
;MDCTRAAGSVVDAADQLQRAAGHALDDPQQTRRALDGVERNLREVGNDTGDPDLAKALGAVRTGLTNARRALDRHQTPDIRPIVDGAGEMTEICTPG
;
A
#
# COMPACT_ATOMS: atom_id res chain seq x y z
N MET A 1 9.06 13.72 8.94
CA MET A 1 7.63 14.12 8.87
C MET A 1 6.87 13.33 9.93
N ASP A 2 5.61 13.66 10.21
CA ASP A 2 4.82 12.92 11.21
C ASP A 2 4.45 11.52 10.69
N CYS A 3 4.88 10.46 11.37
CA CYS A 3 4.57 9.06 11.07
C CYS A 3 3.08 8.87 10.76
N THR A 4 2.20 9.45 11.59
CA THR A 4 0.75 9.37 11.47
C THR A 4 0.22 9.99 10.17
N ARG A 5 0.77 11.13 9.74
CA ARG A 5 0.37 11.79 8.49
C ARG A 5 0.79 10.95 7.29
N ALA A 6 2.01 10.43 7.33
CA ALA A 6 2.53 9.59 6.27
C ALA A 6 1.77 8.26 6.17
N ALA A 7 1.50 7.58 7.29
CA ALA A 7 0.70 6.36 7.35
C ALA A 7 -0.75 6.59 6.85
N GLY A 8 -1.39 7.70 7.26
CA GLY A 8 -2.71 8.08 6.75
C GLY A 8 -2.74 8.22 5.22
N SER A 9 -1.71 8.82 4.62
CA SER A 9 -1.61 8.91 3.16
C SER A 9 -1.45 7.56 2.46
N VAL A 10 -0.86 6.56 3.14
CA VAL A 10 -0.77 5.19 2.63
C VAL A 10 -2.15 4.51 2.70
N VAL A 11 -2.90 4.69 3.78
CA VAL A 11 -4.28 4.17 3.92
C VAL A 11 -5.18 4.74 2.82
N ASP A 12 -5.16 6.06 2.61
CA ASP A 12 -5.95 6.71 1.55
C ASP A 12 -5.61 6.15 0.16
N ALA A 13 -4.31 5.93 -0.10
CA ALA A 13 -3.86 5.36 -1.36
C ALA A 13 -4.25 3.87 -1.50
N ALA A 14 -4.21 3.10 -0.41
CA ALA A 14 -4.64 1.70 -0.38
C ALA A 14 -6.16 1.58 -0.63
N ASP A 15 -6.97 2.49 -0.10
CA ASP A 15 -8.40 2.57 -0.37
C ASP A 15 -8.72 2.91 -1.83
N GLN A 16 -7.95 3.83 -2.42
CA GLN A 16 -8.04 4.12 -3.85
C GLN A 16 -7.67 2.90 -4.69
N LEU A 17 -6.62 2.19 -4.29
CA LEU A 17 -6.21 0.95 -4.92
C LEU A 17 -7.30 -0.12 -4.81
N GLN A 18 -7.96 -0.27 -3.66
CA GLN A 18 -9.04 -1.23 -3.46
C GLN A 18 -10.18 -1.00 -4.46
N ARG A 19 -10.56 0.26 -4.68
CA ARG A 19 -11.56 0.62 -5.69
C ARG A 19 -11.07 0.31 -7.11
N ALA A 20 -9.84 0.67 -7.44
CA ALA A 20 -9.25 0.40 -8.75
C ALA A 20 -9.06 -1.10 -9.03
N ALA A 21 -8.79 -1.91 -8.01
CA ALA A 21 -8.63 -3.35 -8.13
C ALA A 21 -9.94 -4.06 -8.48
N GLY A 22 -11.08 -3.51 -8.04
CA GLY A 22 -12.41 -4.00 -8.43
C GLY A 22 -12.68 -3.90 -9.93
N HIS A 23 -11.98 -2.99 -10.63
CA HIS A 23 -12.04 -2.78 -12.07
C HIS A 23 -10.74 -3.16 -12.79
N ALA A 24 -9.88 -3.96 -12.16
CA ALA A 24 -8.55 -4.29 -12.68
C ALA A 24 -8.56 -4.99 -14.05
N LEU A 25 -9.63 -5.70 -14.39
CA LEU A 25 -9.79 -6.36 -15.69
C LEU A 25 -10.28 -5.38 -16.78
N ASP A 26 -10.98 -4.31 -16.39
CA ASP A 26 -11.50 -3.29 -17.31
C ASP A 26 -10.46 -2.20 -17.57
N ASP A 27 -9.77 -1.75 -16.52
CA ASP A 27 -8.71 -0.73 -16.58
C ASP A 27 -7.50 -1.12 -15.69
N PRO A 28 -6.64 -2.04 -16.17
CA PRO A 28 -5.43 -2.43 -15.45
C PRO A 28 -4.42 -1.28 -15.29
N GLN A 29 -4.49 -0.24 -16.14
CA GLN A 29 -3.61 0.93 -16.04
C GLN A 29 -3.97 1.78 -14.83
N GLN A 30 -5.26 1.94 -14.52
CA GLN A 30 -5.70 2.61 -13.30
C GLN A 30 -5.19 1.89 -12.05
N THR A 31 -5.31 0.57 -11.99
CA THR A 31 -4.80 -0.21 -10.84
C THR A 31 -3.28 -0.07 -10.72
N ARG A 32 -2.52 -0.09 -11.82
CA ARG A 32 -1.07 0.14 -11.81
C ARG A 32 -0.70 1.50 -11.24
N ARG A 33 -1.38 2.57 -11.67
CA ARG A 33 -1.15 3.93 -11.14
C ARG A 33 -1.44 4.02 -9.66
N ALA A 34 -2.51 3.37 -9.20
CA ALA A 34 -2.82 3.31 -7.78
C ALA A 34 -1.71 2.58 -6.99
N LEU A 35 -1.23 1.42 -7.48
CA LEU A 35 -0.11 0.69 -6.88
C LEU A 35 1.15 1.56 -6.79
N ASP A 36 1.48 2.31 -7.84
CA ASP A 36 2.62 3.22 -7.85
C ASP A 36 2.49 4.36 -6.83
N GLY A 37 1.27 4.86 -6.63
CA GLY A 37 0.92 5.85 -5.61
C GLY A 37 1.17 5.33 -4.20
N VAL A 38 0.67 4.13 -3.89
CA VAL A 38 0.94 3.47 -2.60
C VAL A 38 2.45 3.30 -2.40
N GLU A 39 3.19 2.83 -3.40
CA GLU A 39 4.64 2.63 -3.29
C GLU A 39 5.43 3.92 -3.03
N ARG A 40 4.98 5.04 -3.60
CA ARG A 40 5.56 6.37 -3.31
C ARG A 40 5.32 6.77 -1.86
N ASN A 41 4.09 6.67 -1.38
CA ASN A 41 3.76 7.05 0.00
C ASN A 41 4.49 6.14 1.02
N LEU A 42 4.59 4.83 0.75
CA LEU A 42 5.36 3.91 1.59
C LEU A 42 6.85 4.28 1.70
N ARG A 43 7.46 4.76 0.60
CA ARG A 43 8.85 5.22 0.63
C ARG A 43 9.02 6.47 1.51
N GLU A 44 8.05 7.36 1.49
CA GLU A 44 8.06 8.54 2.35
C GLU A 44 7.95 8.16 3.83
N VAL A 45 7.08 7.19 4.17
CA VAL A 45 6.99 6.66 5.54
C VAL A 45 8.30 6.01 5.99
N GLY A 46 8.86 5.08 5.20
CA GLY A 46 10.03 4.30 5.61
C GLY A 46 11.32 5.09 5.75
N ASN A 47 11.44 6.24 5.08
CA ASN A 47 12.61 7.11 5.23
C ASN A 47 12.59 7.89 6.57
N ASP A 48 11.43 8.02 7.19
CA ASP A 48 11.23 8.88 8.35
C ASP A 48 11.22 8.12 9.70
N THR A 49 11.32 6.79 9.68
CA THR A 49 11.04 5.98 10.88
C THR A 49 12.08 4.88 11.10
N GLY A 50 12.72 4.87 12.27
CA GLY A 50 13.63 3.81 12.72
C GLY A 50 12.93 2.64 13.45
N ASP A 51 11.62 2.49 13.29
CA ASP A 51 10.82 1.51 14.01
C ASP A 51 10.85 0.14 13.28
N PRO A 52 11.26 -0.95 13.97
CA PRO A 52 11.38 -2.28 13.35
C PRO A 52 10.03 -2.90 12.98
N ASP A 53 8.95 -2.58 13.69
CA ASP A 53 7.62 -3.11 13.39
C ASP A 53 7.02 -2.36 12.20
N LEU A 54 7.26 -1.04 12.10
CA LEU A 54 6.93 -0.29 10.90
C LEU A 54 7.69 -0.79 9.68
N ALA A 55 8.98 -1.13 9.83
CA ALA A 55 9.77 -1.72 8.75
C ALA A 55 9.20 -3.07 8.27
N LYS A 56 8.68 -3.90 9.17
CA LYS A 56 7.98 -5.16 8.81
C LYS A 56 6.69 -4.87 8.05
N ALA A 57 5.86 -3.95 8.54
CA ALA A 57 4.61 -3.56 7.87
C ALA A 57 4.89 -3.03 6.46
N LEU A 58 5.87 -2.13 6.31
CA LEU A 58 6.34 -1.63 5.00
C LEU A 58 6.77 -2.77 4.06
N GLY A 59 7.47 -3.79 4.59
CA GLY A 59 7.89 -4.97 3.85
C GLY A 59 6.71 -5.83 3.38
N ALA A 60 5.71 -6.03 4.24
CA ALA A 60 4.49 -6.75 3.92
C ALA A 60 3.71 -6.04 2.79
N VAL A 61 3.53 -4.72 2.91
CA VAL A 61 2.85 -3.93 1.87
C VAL A 61 3.61 -3.98 0.54
N ARG A 62 4.94 -3.80 0.55
CA ARG A 62 5.77 -3.92 -0.67
C ARG A 62 5.66 -5.28 -1.35
N THR A 63 5.57 -6.35 -0.56
CA THR A 63 5.35 -7.71 -1.07
C THR A 63 3.98 -7.83 -1.72
N GLY A 64 2.94 -7.29 -1.07
CA GLY A 64 1.59 -7.16 -1.62
C GLY A 64 1.56 -6.43 -2.96
N LEU A 65 2.22 -5.26 -3.05
CA LEU A 65 2.34 -4.47 -4.28
C LEU A 65 2.97 -5.28 -5.43
N THR A 66 4.03 -6.02 -5.12
CA THR A 66 4.72 -6.88 -6.11
C THR A 66 3.80 -8.00 -6.62
N ASN A 67 3.05 -8.63 -5.72
CA ASN A 67 2.11 -9.69 -6.09
C ASN A 67 0.94 -9.14 -6.91
N ALA A 68 0.41 -7.97 -6.53
CA ALA A 68 -0.65 -7.29 -7.27
C ALA A 68 -0.20 -6.94 -8.70
N ARG A 69 0.99 -6.36 -8.88
CA ARG A 69 1.56 -6.09 -10.21
C ARG A 69 1.68 -7.36 -11.06
N ARG A 70 2.19 -8.45 -10.47
CA ARG A 70 2.28 -9.75 -11.15
C ARG A 70 0.93 -10.32 -11.55
N ALA A 71 -0.11 -10.13 -10.74
CA ALA A 71 -1.47 -10.54 -11.09
C ALA A 71 -1.98 -9.74 -12.31
N LEU A 72 -1.79 -8.42 -12.31
CA LEU A 72 -2.13 -7.56 -13.46
C LEU A 72 -1.38 -7.97 -14.74
N ASP A 73 -0.08 -8.29 -14.65
CA ASP A 73 0.70 -8.79 -15.79
C ASP A 73 0.15 -10.11 -16.35
N ARG A 74 -0.48 -10.92 -15.50
CA ARG A 74 -1.15 -12.17 -15.87
C ARG A 74 -2.62 -12.00 -16.26
N HIS A 75 -3.12 -10.77 -16.39
CA HIS A 75 -4.54 -10.46 -16.63
C HIS A 75 -5.46 -11.07 -15.56
N GLN A 76 -5.01 -11.05 -14.30
CA GLN A 76 -5.75 -11.52 -13.14
C GLN A 76 -6.09 -10.36 -12.22
N THR A 77 -7.21 -10.48 -11.51
CA THR A 77 -7.56 -9.55 -10.43
C THR A 77 -6.51 -9.64 -9.32
N PRO A 78 -5.82 -8.53 -8.97
CA PRO A 78 -4.82 -8.54 -7.92
C PRO A 78 -5.46 -8.70 -6.54
N ASP A 79 -4.84 -9.50 -5.68
CA ASP A 79 -5.17 -9.50 -4.24
C ASP A 79 -4.48 -8.32 -3.57
N ILE A 80 -5.28 -7.34 -3.16
CA ILE A 80 -4.82 -6.10 -2.54
C ILE A 80 -5.04 -6.08 -1.02
N ARG A 81 -5.64 -7.12 -0.43
CA ARG A 81 -5.84 -7.21 1.03
C ARG A 81 -4.55 -7.03 1.83
N PRO A 82 -3.42 -7.68 1.47
CA PRO A 82 -2.17 -7.48 2.21
C PRO A 82 -1.64 -6.05 2.18
N ILE A 83 -2.05 -5.24 1.18
CA ILE A 83 -1.67 -3.84 1.07
C ILE A 83 -2.51 -2.99 2.02
N VAL A 84 -3.83 -3.22 2.05
CA VAL A 84 -4.77 -2.52 2.93
C VAL A 84 -4.48 -2.85 4.40
N ASP A 85 -4.29 -4.14 4.72
CA ASP A 85 -4.01 -4.60 6.08
C ASP A 85 -2.71 -4.00 6.60
N GLY A 86 -1.64 -4.05 5.79
CA GLY A 86 -0.35 -3.46 6.19
C GLY A 86 -0.43 -1.94 6.31
N ALA A 87 -1.20 -1.23 5.49
CA ALA A 87 -1.42 0.21 5.66
C ALA A 87 -2.17 0.55 6.97
N GLY A 88 -3.14 -0.28 7.35
CA GLY A 88 -3.83 -0.18 8.64
C GLY A 88 -2.85 -0.37 9.81
N GLU A 89 -2.07 -1.45 9.77
CA GLU A 89 -1.06 -1.76 10.79
C GLU A 89 -0.02 -0.62 10.93
N MET A 90 0.42 -0.02 9.82
CA MET A 90 1.29 1.15 9.85
C MET A 90 0.67 2.33 10.60
N THR A 91 -0.64 2.55 10.44
CA THR A 91 -1.35 3.62 11.14
C THR A 91 -1.46 3.35 12.62
N GLU A 92 -1.71 2.10 13.02
CA GLU A 92 -1.70 1.68 14.43
C GLU A 92 -0.33 1.89 15.08
N ILE A 93 0.75 1.46 14.41
CA ILE A 93 2.13 1.66 14.89
C ILE A 93 2.48 3.15 15.00
N CYS A 94 2.06 3.96 14.04
CA CYS A 94 2.30 5.40 14.00
C CYS A 94 1.39 6.22 14.93
N THR A 95 0.38 5.62 15.57
CA THR A 95 -0.53 6.33 16.46
C THR A 95 -0.04 6.18 17.90
N PRO A 96 0.39 7.26 18.57
CA PRO A 96 0.69 7.19 20.00
C PRO A 96 -0.61 6.90 20.76
N GLY A 97 -0.61 5.80 21.52
CA GLY A 97 -1.69 5.45 22.45
C GLY A 97 -1.83 6.41 23.61
#